data_AF-A0A2V8VL50-F1
#
_entry.id   AF-A0A2V8VL50-F1
#
_cell.length_a   1.000
_cell.length_b   1.000
_cell.length_c   1.000
_cell.angle_alpha   90.00
_cell.angle_beta   90.00
_cell.angle_gamma   90.00
#
_symmetry.space_group_name_H-M   'P 1'
#
loop_
_entity.id
_entity.type
_entity.pdbx_description
1 polymer ?
#
loop_
_entity_poly.entity_id
_entity_poly.type
_entity_poly.pdbx_seq_one_letter_code
_entity_poly.pdbx_strand_id
1 'polypeptide(L)'
;HFAVGVAPGDGVFTTWSYRAGPGRAEAFLLNPQPLTARIAHEWGVVAEVVPNGKALSRARELGELYLKAPEVTRRNTRVHFIQPLKERIVREVGYGLSLEGASSADLVKSKK
;
A
#
# COMPACT_ATOMS: atom_id res chain seq x y z
N HIS A 1 -10.91 -2.13 8.81
CA HIS A 1 -10.01 -1.82 9.94
C HIS A 1 -10.61 -0.74 10.84
N PHE A 2 -9.98 0.41 11.03
CA PHE A 2 -10.30 1.30 12.16
C PHE A 2 -11.74 1.83 12.14
N ALA A 3 -12.27 2.17 10.95
CA ALA A 3 -13.66 2.58 10.77
C ALA A 3 -14.72 1.57 11.26
N VAL A 4 -14.34 0.31 11.44
CA VAL A 4 -15.21 -0.74 11.98
C VAL A 4 -14.77 -1.24 13.37
N GLY A 5 -13.85 -0.54 14.03
CA GLY A 5 -13.35 -0.89 15.37
C GLY A 5 -12.25 -1.95 15.39
N VAL A 6 -11.50 -2.11 14.30
CA VAL A 6 -10.45 -3.14 14.17
C VAL A 6 -9.10 -2.49 13.82
N ALA A 7 -8.01 -2.95 14.44
CA ALA A 7 -6.67 -2.43 14.13
C ALA A 7 -6.28 -2.71 12.66
N PRO A 8 -5.67 -1.75 11.93
CA PRO A 8 -5.21 -1.93 10.54
C PRO A 8 -3.88 -2.71 10.47
N GLY A 9 -3.90 -3.99 10.82
CA GLY A 9 -2.72 -4.81 11.08
C GLY A 9 -2.29 -5.75 9.94
N ASP A 10 -3.15 -6.00 8.96
CA ASP A 10 -2.95 -6.87 7.80
C ASP A 10 -1.81 -6.49 6.84
N GLY A 11 -1.14 -5.36 7.10
CA GLY A 11 -0.08 -4.80 6.26
C GLY A 11 -0.47 -3.51 5.55
N VAL A 12 -1.72 -3.05 5.65
CA VAL A 12 -2.10 -1.72 5.14
C VAL A 12 -1.28 -0.60 5.81
N PHE A 13 -1.05 -0.65 7.12
CA PHE A 13 -0.21 0.35 7.79
C PHE A 13 1.23 0.36 7.25
N THR A 14 1.87 -0.81 7.16
CA THR A 14 3.24 -0.95 6.64
C THR A 14 3.36 -0.44 5.19
N THR A 15 2.43 -0.81 4.32
CA THR A 15 2.48 -0.45 2.89
C THR A 15 2.15 1.02 2.65
N TRP A 16 1.14 1.59 3.32
CA TRP A 16 0.84 3.02 3.26
C TRP A 16 1.97 3.86 3.84
N SER A 17 2.54 3.46 4.98
CA SER A 17 3.68 4.17 5.59
C SER A 17 4.90 4.19 4.66
N TYR A 18 5.16 3.08 3.97
CA TYR A 18 6.26 2.99 3.01
C TYR A 18 6.07 3.90 1.79
N ARG A 19 4.84 4.12 1.32
CA ARG A 19 4.56 4.90 0.10
C ARG A 19 4.21 6.37 0.37
N ALA A 20 3.30 6.64 1.30
CA ALA A 20 2.79 7.97 1.60
C ALA A 20 3.59 8.69 2.72
N GLY A 21 4.42 7.94 3.44
CA GLY A 21 5.08 8.36 4.68
C GLY A 21 4.25 8.01 5.93
N PRO A 22 4.90 7.73 7.07
CA PRO A 22 4.24 7.21 8.26
C PRO A 22 3.16 8.15 8.83
N GLY A 23 3.43 9.46 8.96
CA GLY A 23 2.45 10.39 9.52
C GLY A 23 1.18 10.53 8.69
N ARG A 24 1.28 10.46 7.36
CA ARG A 24 0.09 10.45 6.48
C ARG A 24 -0.68 9.15 6.61
N ALA A 25 0.03 8.02 6.70
CA ALA A 25 -0.58 6.71 6.88
C ALA A 25 -1.35 6.59 8.20
N GLU A 26 -0.77 7.07 9.31
CA GLU A 26 -1.44 7.11 10.62
C GLU A 26 -2.72 7.93 10.56
N ALA A 27 -2.65 9.18 10.10
CA ALA A 27 -3.80 10.06 9.99
C ALA A 27 -4.90 9.47 9.09
N PHE A 28 -4.50 8.92 7.93
CA PHE A 28 -5.42 8.29 6.98
C PHE A 28 -6.09 7.04 7.57
N LEU A 29 -5.34 6.16 8.23
CA LEU A 29 -5.88 4.89 8.73
C LEU A 29 -6.69 5.07 10.02
N LEU A 30 -6.47 6.14 10.78
CA LEU A 30 -7.30 6.53 11.92
C LEU A 30 -8.63 7.18 11.49
N ASN A 31 -8.64 7.94 10.40
CA ASN A 31 -9.87 8.51 9.84
C ASN A 31 -9.93 8.27 8.32
N PRO A 32 -10.27 7.04 7.88
CA PRO A 32 -10.20 6.68 6.49
C PRO A 32 -11.29 7.39 5.69
N GLN A 33 -10.85 8.28 4.79
CA GLN A 33 -11.70 8.98 3.82
C GLN A 33 -11.23 8.66 2.40
N PRO A 34 -12.13 8.60 1.40
CA PRO A 34 -11.73 8.38 0.01
C PRO A 34 -10.67 9.38 -0.44
N LEU A 35 -9.56 8.87 -0.99
CA LEU A 35 -8.50 9.70 -1.57
C LEU A 35 -8.76 9.91 -3.06
N THR A 36 -8.69 11.17 -3.49
CA THR A 36 -8.70 11.47 -4.93
C THR A 36 -7.37 11.05 -5.58
N ALA A 37 -7.39 10.75 -6.88
CA ALA A 37 -6.18 10.41 -7.63
C ALA A 37 -5.10 11.51 -7.55
N ARG A 38 -5.53 12.79 -7.51
CA ARG A 38 -4.61 13.94 -7.36
C ARG A 38 -3.90 13.92 -6.01
N ILE A 39 -4.62 13.74 -4.91
CA ILE A 39 -4.02 13.68 -3.56
C ILE A 39 -3.08 12.47 -3.46
N ALA A 40 -3.50 11.32 -3.97
CA ALA A 40 -2.66 10.12 -3.97
C ALA A 40 -1.36 10.31 -4.79
N HIS A 41 -1.41 11.12 -5.85
CA HIS A 41 -0.24 11.53 -6.62
C HIS A 41 0.67 12.50 -5.84
N GLU A 42 0.10 13.51 -5.20
CA GLU A 42 0.84 14.45 -4.32
C GLU A 42 1.53 13.73 -3.15
N TRP A 43 0.95 12.61 -2.67
CA TRP A 43 1.54 11.78 -1.62
C TRP A 43 2.61 10.82 -2.14
N GLY A 44 2.79 10.69 -3.45
CA GLY A 44 3.75 9.76 -4.07
C GLY A 44 3.27 8.30 -4.14
N VAL A 45 2.00 8.03 -3.84
CA VAL A 45 1.41 6.68 -3.96
C VAL A 45 1.04 6.37 -5.41
N VAL A 46 0.55 7.38 -6.13
CA VAL A 46 0.30 7.33 -7.58
C VAL A 46 1.44 8.04 -8.30
N ALA A 47 2.03 7.38 -9.30
CA ALA A 47 3.15 7.95 -10.07
C ALA A 47 2.72 8.80 -11.28
N GLU A 48 1.54 8.52 -11.85
CA GLU A 48 1.00 9.24 -13.01
C GLU A 48 -0.53 9.23 -12.94
N VAL A 49 -1.16 10.38 -13.17
CA VAL A 49 -2.62 10.52 -13.31
C VAL A 49 -2.93 10.80 -14.78
N VAL A 50 -3.85 10.03 -15.36
CA VAL A 50 -4.22 10.12 -16.78
C VAL A 50 -5.73 10.35 -16.96
N PRO A 51 -6.18 10.79 -18.15
CA PRO A 51 -7.60 10.89 -18.44
C PRO A 51 -8.35 9.57 -18.22
N ASN A 52 -9.64 9.67 -17.89
CA ASN A 52 -10.47 8.50 -17.65
C ASN A 52 -10.46 7.55 -18.87
N GLY A 53 -10.37 6.24 -18.62
CA GLY A 53 -10.27 5.21 -19.64
C GLY A 53 -8.89 5.06 -20.31
N LYS A 54 -7.87 5.86 -19.96
CA LYS A 54 -6.53 5.79 -20.57
C LYS A 54 -5.47 5.07 -19.72
N ALA A 55 -5.81 4.64 -18.50
CA ALA A 55 -4.86 3.98 -17.59
C ALA A 55 -4.21 2.73 -18.21
N LEU A 56 -5.00 1.88 -18.86
CA LEU A 56 -4.48 0.64 -19.44
C LEU A 56 -3.58 0.88 -20.66
N SER A 57 -3.96 1.81 -21.55
CA SER A 57 -3.10 2.14 -22.71
C SER A 57 -1.77 2.71 -22.24
N ARG A 58 -1.80 3.60 -21.23
CA ARG A 58 -0.59 4.17 -20.67
C ARG A 58 0.30 3.12 -19.99
N ALA A 59 -0.29 2.20 -19.24
CA ALA A 59 0.44 1.10 -18.61
C ALA A 59 1.15 0.22 -19.66
N ARG A 60 0.51 -0.03 -20.81
CA ARG A 60 1.12 -0.79 -21.92
C ARG A 60 2.30 -0.05 -22.53
N GLU A 61 2.18 1.26 -22.78
CA GLU A 61 3.29 2.08 -23.29
C GLU A 61 4.53 2.01 -22.36
N LEU A 62 4.31 2.10 -21.05
CA LEU A 62 5.39 1.93 -20.06
C LEU A 62 5.96 0.51 -20.09
N GLY A 63 5.11 -0.51 -20.23
CA GLY A 63 5.54 -1.90 -20.42
C GLY A 63 6.47 -2.07 -21.62
N GLU A 64 6.06 -1.57 -22.80
CA GLU A 64 6.86 -1.60 -24.03
C GLU A 64 8.18 -0.84 -23.87
N LEU A 65 8.17 0.29 -23.17
CA LEU A 65 9.39 1.03 -22.84
C LEU A 65 10.35 0.18 -22.00
N TYR A 66 9.85 -0.46 -20.94
CA TYR A 66 10.68 -1.25 -20.02
C TYR A 66 11.20 -2.54 -20.67
N LEU A 67 10.46 -3.15 -21.59
CA LEU A 67 10.86 -4.36 -22.31
C LEU A 67 12.10 -4.17 -23.19
N LYS A 68 12.47 -2.92 -23.53
CA LYS A 68 13.70 -2.60 -24.26
C LYS A 68 14.99 -2.90 -23.47
N ALA A 69 14.93 -2.93 -22.14
CA ALA A 69 16.09 -3.27 -21.31
C ALA A 69 16.32 -4.80 -21.30
N PRO A 70 17.56 -5.31 -21.13
CA PRO A 70 17.82 -6.74 -21.02
C PRO A 70 17.02 -7.41 -19.90
N GLU A 71 16.64 -8.68 -20.09
CA GLU A 71 15.79 -9.39 -19.13
C GLU A 71 16.39 -9.44 -17.72
N VAL A 72 17.68 -9.76 -17.62
CA VAL A 72 18.38 -9.83 -16.33
C VAL A 72 18.37 -8.49 -15.60
N THR A 73 18.49 -7.37 -16.33
CA THR A 73 18.39 -6.03 -15.76
C THR A 73 17.01 -5.82 -15.14
N ARG A 74 15.93 -6.08 -15.88
CA ARG A 74 14.56 -5.90 -15.37
C ARG A 74 14.27 -6.76 -14.14
N ARG A 75 14.68 -8.04 -14.17
CA ARG A 75 14.50 -8.97 -13.04
C ARG A 75 15.26 -8.50 -11.81
N ASN A 76 16.53 -8.14 -11.96
CA ASN A 76 17.36 -7.70 -10.84
C ASN A 76 16.93 -6.33 -10.29
N THR A 77 16.50 -5.40 -11.15
CA THR A 77 15.91 -4.12 -10.73
C THR A 77 14.66 -4.35 -9.88
N ARG A 78 13.77 -5.26 -10.27
CA ARG A 78 12.58 -5.59 -9.46
C ARG A 78 12.98 -6.17 -8.10
N VAL A 79 13.94 -7.09 -8.06
CA VAL A 79 14.44 -7.69 -6.79
C VAL A 79 15.00 -6.59 -5.88
N HIS A 80 15.83 -5.69 -6.40
CA HIS A 80 16.42 -4.61 -5.63
C HIS A 80 15.35 -3.63 -5.11
N PHE A 81 14.44 -3.15 -5.96
CA PHE A 81 13.44 -2.14 -5.59
C PHE A 81 12.44 -2.63 -4.54
N ILE A 82 12.09 -3.92 -4.55
CA ILE A 82 11.10 -4.46 -3.60
C ILE A 82 11.71 -4.84 -2.24
N GLN A 83 13.03 -5.01 -2.17
CA GLN A 83 13.70 -5.54 -0.98
C GLN A 83 13.41 -4.74 0.30
N PRO A 84 13.49 -3.40 0.32
CA PRO A 84 13.22 -2.63 1.54
C PRO A 84 11.77 -2.79 2.05
N LEU A 85 10.80 -2.97 1.15
CA LEU A 85 9.42 -3.21 1.54
C LEU A 85 9.21 -4.64 2.05
N LYS A 86 9.86 -5.64 1.44
CA LYS A 86 9.82 -7.03 1.93
C LYS A 86 10.33 -7.14 3.36
N GLU A 87 11.45 -6.49 3.67
CA GLU A 87 12.03 -6.48 5.01
C GLU A 87 11.07 -5.89 6.04
N ARG A 88 10.42 -4.76 5.71
CA ARG A 88 9.38 -4.17 6.56
C ARG A 88 8.19 -5.09 6.75
N ILE A 89 7.69 -5.72 5.68
CA ILE A 89 6.57 -6.65 5.76
C ILE A 89 6.88 -7.82 6.72
N VAL A 90 8.04 -8.46 6.55
CA VAL A 90 8.47 -9.57 7.41
C VAL A 90 8.57 -9.13 8.87
N ARG A 91 9.10 -7.94 9.12
CA ARG A 91 9.30 -7.42 10.47
C ARG A 91 7.99 -6.98 11.15
N GLU A 92 7.04 -6.43 10.40
CA GLU A 92 5.93 -5.65 10.98
C GLU A 92 4.58 -6.38 10.91
N VAL A 93 4.30 -7.11 9.82
CA VAL A 93 2.92 -7.58 9.53
C VAL A 93 2.47 -8.71 10.45
N GLY A 94 3.37 -9.61 10.86
CA GLY A 94 3.00 -10.71 11.78
C GLY A 94 2.51 -10.20 13.13
N TYR A 95 3.13 -9.16 13.68
CA TYR A 95 2.68 -8.51 14.90
C TYR A 95 1.39 -7.70 14.66
N GLY A 96 1.32 -6.96 13.55
CA GLY A 96 0.12 -6.22 13.15
C GLY A 96 -1.14 -7.11 13.10
N LEU A 97 -1.05 -8.25 12.42
CA LEU A 97 -2.13 -9.24 12.33
C LEU A 97 -2.56 -9.77 13.71
N SER A 98 -1.62 -9.93 14.65
CA SER A 98 -1.96 -10.36 16.02
C SER A 98 -2.80 -9.31 16.76
N LEU A 99 -2.46 -8.02 16.60
CA LEU A 99 -3.24 -6.90 17.18
C LEU A 99 -4.61 -6.77 16.53
N GLU A 100 -4.67 -6.94 15.21
CA GLU A 100 -5.92 -6.97 14.45
C GLU A 100 -6.84 -8.10 14.92
N GLY A 101 -6.31 -9.31 15.08
CA GLY A 101 -7.05 -10.45 15.62
C GLY A 101 -7.59 -10.20 17.04
N ALA A 102 -6.77 -9.62 17.92
CA ALA A 102 -7.20 -9.28 19.28
C ALA A 102 -8.34 -8.25 19.30
N SER A 103 -8.23 -7.15 18.53
CA SER A 103 -9.29 -6.14 18.42
C SER A 103 -10.57 -6.69 17.78
N SER A 104 -10.44 -7.59 16.80
CA SER A 104 -11.58 -8.26 16.17
C SER A 104 -12.32 -9.17 17.16
N ALA A 105 -11.58 -9.92 17.98
CA ALA A 105 -12.17 -10.78 19.00
C ALA A 105 -12.93 -9.97 20.06
N ASP A 106 -12.39 -8.81 20.46
CA ASP A 106 -13.04 -7.90 21.40
C ASP A 106 -14.32 -7.28 20.81
N LEU A 107 -14.27 -6.83 19.55
CA LEU A 107 -15.44 -6.31 18.83
C LEU A 107 -16.58 -7.32 18.73
N VAL A 108 -16.28 -8.60 18.55
CA VAL A 108 -17.30 -9.66 18.53
C VAL A 108 -17.92 -9.86 19.92
N LYS A 109 -17.13 -9.75 20.98
CA LYS A 109 -17.62 -9.87 22.37
C LYS A 109 -18.50 -8.69 22.77
N SER A 110 -18.14 -7.46 22.39
CA SER A 110 -18.89 -6.25 22.77
C SER A 110 -20.25 -6.11 22.09
N LYS A 111 -20.52 -6.91 21.06
CA LYS A 111 -21.82 -6.99 20.37
C LYS A 111 -22.77 -8.05 20.94
N LYS A 112 -22.33 -8.85 21.90
CA LYS A 112 -23.17 -9.78 22.66
C LYS A 112 -23.69 -9.10 23.91
#